data_AF-A0A1G9KI05-F1
#
_entry.id   AF-A0A1G9KI05-F1
#
_cell.length_a   1.000
_cell.length_b   1.000
_cell.length_c   1.000
_cell.angle_alpha   90.00
_cell.angle_beta   90.00
_cell.angle_gamma   90.00
#
_symmetry.space_group_name_H-M   'P 1'
#
loop_
_entity.id
_entity.type
_entity.pdbx_description
1 polymer ?
#
loop_
_entity_poly.entity_id
_entity_poly.type
_entity_poly.pdbx_seq_one_letter_code
_entity_poly.pdbx_strand_id
1 'polypeptide(L)'
;MSEQTHRERISVDHPATGRVNQPGREEGVVRAGAPPVEHERPEDWGWHGETGRWGRVGAVVATLFMLAYLVGNHEGRIEDIWVVSIAALMVLILLLDWRRRRNAWRAK
;
A
#
# COMPACT_ATOMS: atom_id res chain seq x y z
N MET A 1 -29.96 8.22 -3.36
CA MET A 1 -29.29 8.44 -2.06
C MET A 1 -28.11 7.47 -2.03
N SER A 2 -26.87 7.95 -2.13
CA SER A 2 -25.68 7.12 -2.37
C SER A 2 -25.12 6.52 -1.08
N GLU A 3 -24.45 5.36 -1.13
CA GLU A 3 -23.85 4.71 0.05
C GLU A 3 -22.94 5.64 0.88
N GLN A 4 -22.24 6.58 0.24
CA GLN A 4 -21.40 7.56 0.90
C GLN A 4 -22.18 8.46 1.86
N THR A 5 -23.37 8.94 1.45
CA THR A 5 -24.21 9.79 2.30
C THR A 5 -24.74 9.05 3.53
N HIS A 6 -24.78 7.71 3.50
CA HIS A 6 -25.19 6.90 4.64
C HIS A 6 -24.06 6.70 5.66
N ARG A 7 -22.83 6.43 5.21
CA ARG A 7 -21.65 6.30 6.10
C ARG A 7 -21.30 7.61 6.81
N GLU A 8 -21.46 8.73 6.10
CA GLU A 8 -21.20 10.07 6.64
C GLU A 8 -22.15 10.40 7.80
N ARG A 9 -23.46 10.13 7.66
CA ARG A 9 -24.43 10.33 8.76
C ARG A 9 -24.17 9.45 9.97
N ILE A 10 -23.77 8.18 9.78
CA ILE A 10 -23.44 7.26 10.89
C ILE A 10 -22.23 7.77 11.69
N SER A 11 -21.29 8.49 11.05
CA SER A 11 -20.14 9.08 11.75
C SER A 11 -20.48 10.32 12.57
N VAL A 12 -21.53 11.05 12.18
CA VAL A 12 -21.95 12.30 12.84
C VAL A 12 -22.90 12.03 14.00
N ASP A 13 -23.85 11.10 13.83
CA ASP A 13 -24.89 10.77 14.82
C ASP A 13 -24.60 9.44 15.54
N HIS A 14 -23.38 9.28 16.09
CA HIS A 14 -23.02 8.10 16.89
C HIS A 14 -23.03 8.46 18.39
N PRO A 15 -23.60 7.64 19.29
CA PRO A 15 -23.54 7.90 20.74
C PRO A 15 -22.12 7.94 21.34
N ALA A 16 -21.11 7.58 20.53
CA ALA A 16 -19.70 7.60 20.90
C ALA A 16 -18.96 8.84 20.35
N THR A 17 -19.66 9.77 19.68
CA THR A 17 -19.12 11.03 19.18
C THR A 17 -19.75 12.22 19.91
N GLY A 18 -18.94 13.23 20.23
CA GLY A 18 -19.37 14.49 20.82
C GLY A 18 -19.03 15.65 19.90
N ARG A 19 -19.85 16.70 19.91
CA ARG A 19 -19.56 17.94 19.19
C ARG A 19 -18.71 18.85 20.07
N VAL A 20 -17.59 19.31 19.53
CA VAL A 20 -16.70 20.26 20.20
C VAL A 20 -16.82 21.60 19.47
N ASN A 21 -17.24 22.63 20.21
CA ASN A 21 -17.27 24.00 19.71
C ASN A 21 -15.83 24.49 19.54
N GLN A 22 -15.45 24.85 18.32
CA GLN A 22 -14.14 25.38 17.97
C GLN A 22 -14.30 26.83 17.52
N PRO A 23 -13.76 27.82 18.27
CA PRO A 23 -13.93 29.22 17.92
C PRO A 23 -13.38 29.52 16.52
N GLY A 24 -14.21 30.10 15.65
CA GLY A 24 -13.82 30.47 14.28
C GLY A 24 -13.78 29.31 13.27
N ARG A 25 -14.28 28.13 13.61
CA ARG A 25 -14.42 26.97 12.70
C ARG A 25 -15.82 26.34 12.85
N GLU A 26 -16.25 25.59 11.85
CA GLU A 26 -17.40 24.68 11.98
C GLU A 26 -17.19 23.68 13.14
N GLU A 27 -18.26 23.35 13.87
CA GLU A 27 -18.21 22.41 15.01
C GLU A 27 -17.63 21.07 14.60
N GLY A 28 -16.56 20.65 15.27
CA GLY A 28 -15.91 19.37 15.00
C GLY A 28 -16.62 18.21 15.70
N VAL A 29 -16.82 17.09 15.00
CA VAL A 29 -17.29 15.84 15.59
C VAL A 29 -16.07 15.04 16.07
N VAL A 30 -15.96 14.80 17.38
CA VAL A 30 -14.83 14.09 18.00
C VAL A 30 -15.33 12.79 18.62
N ARG A 31 -14.61 11.68 18.45
CA ARG A 31 -14.91 10.43 19.19
C ARG A 31 -14.57 10.60 20.67
N ALA A 32 -15.50 10.26 21.56
CA ALA A 32 -15.27 10.22 22.99
C ALA A 32 -14.12 9.23 23.31
N GLY A 33 -13.06 9.72 23.95
CA GLY A 33 -11.89 8.92 24.33
C GLY A 33 -10.82 8.76 23.24
N ALA A 34 -10.97 9.40 22.07
CA ALA A 34 -9.86 9.47 21.11
C ALA A 34 -8.78 10.43 21.63
N PRO A 35 -7.49 10.03 21.61
CA PRO A 35 -6.41 10.97 21.95
C PRO A 35 -6.38 12.12 20.93
N PRO A 36 -5.96 13.33 21.34
CA PRO A 36 -5.74 14.43 20.41
C PRO A 36 -4.78 13.99 19.30
N VAL A 37 -5.06 14.39 18.06
CA VAL A 37 -4.15 14.17 16.93
C VAL A 37 -2.97 15.12 17.12
N GLU A 38 -1.87 14.59 17.65
CA GLU A 38 -0.65 15.36 17.94
C GLU A 38 0.13 15.74 16.68
N HIS A 39 0.05 14.91 15.64
CA HIS A 39 0.69 15.15 14.35
C HIS A 39 -0.13 14.56 13.20
N GLU A 40 -0.05 15.19 12.02
CA GLU A 40 -0.58 14.62 10.79
C GLU A 40 0.14 13.30 10.48
N ARG A 41 -0.62 12.30 10.04
CA ARG A 41 -0.05 11.02 9.63
C ARG A 41 0.14 11.03 8.12
N PRO A 42 1.14 10.30 7.60
CA PRO A 42 1.30 10.21 6.16
C PRO A 42 0.02 9.74 5.47
N GLU A 43 -0.77 8.85 6.06
CA GLU A 43 -1.99 8.37 5.42
C GLU A 43 -3.10 9.44 5.25
N ASP A 44 -2.96 10.59 5.90
CA ASP A 44 -3.97 11.66 5.88
C ASP A 44 -3.89 12.52 4.60
N TRP A 45 -2.76 12.49 3.85
CA TRP A 45 -2.50 13.42 2.73
C TRP A 45 -2.79 12.88 1.30
N GLY A 46 -3.74 11.97 1.11
CA GLY A 46 -4.20 11.58 -0.22
C GLY A 46 -3.76 10.19 -0.68
N TRP A 47 -2.90 10.07 -1.70
CA TRP A 47 -2.60 8.76 -2.32
C TRP A 47 -1.78 7.87 -1.37
N HIS A 48 -2.45 6.90 -0.74
CA HIS A 48 -1.83 5.89 0.15
C HIS A 48 -2.22 4.46 -0.18
N GLY A 49 -2.74 4.24 -1.39
CA GLY A 49 -3.22 2.93 -1.82
C GLY A 49 -2.08 1.95 -2.11
N GLU A 50 -2.14 0.76 -1.51
CA GLU A 50 -1.29 -0.36 -1.91
C GLU A 50 -1.90 -1.09 -3.12
N THR A 51 -1.07 -1.38 -4.13
CA THR A 51 -1.48 -2.15 -5.32
C THR A 51 -1.85 -3.61 -5.01
N GLY A 52 -1.51 -4.10 -3.81
CA GLY A 52 -1.93 -5.41 -3.30
C GLY A 52 -1.56 -6.60 -4.18
N ARG A 53 -2.58 -7.33 -4.67
CA ARG A 53 -2.38 -8.47 -5.59
C ARG A 53 -1.86 -8.04 -6.96
N TRP A 54 -2.34 -6.91 -7.48
CA TRP A 54 -1.98 -6.43 -8.82
C TRP A 54 -0.52 -5.99 -8.90
N GLY A 55 0.02 -5.39 -7.84
CA GLY A 55 1.46 -5.07 -7.78
C GLY A 55 2.35 -6.31 -7.89
N ARG A 56 1.93 -7.43 -7.28
CA ARG A 56 2.67 -8.70 -7.37
C ARG A 56 2.58 -9.35 -8.74
N VAL A 57 1.41 -9.28 -9.39
CA VAL A 57 1.26 -9.73 -10.78
C VAL A 57 2.16 -8.89 -11.69
N GLY A 58 2.17 -7.56 -11.51
CA GLY A 58 3.05 -6.66 -12.24
C GLY A 58 4.53 -7.00 -12.06
N ALA A 59 4.96 -7.31 -10.84
CA ALA A 59 6.33 -7.73 -10.56
C ALA A 59 6.71 -9.05 -11.25
N VAL A 60 5.82 -10.05 -11.26
CA VAL A 60 6.04 -11.31 -12.01
C VAL A 60 6.15 -11.05 -13.51
N VAL A 61 5.24 -10.23 -14.06
CA VAL A 61 5.27 -9.86 -15.48
C VAL A 61 6.58 -9.15 -15.82
N ALA A 62 7.01 -8.18 -15.00
CA ALA A 62 8.28 -7.49 -15.19
C ALA A 62 9.49 -8.45 -15.18
N THR A 63 9.50 -9.45 -14.28
CA THR A 63 10.54 -10.49 -14.27
C THR A 63 10.55 -11.32 -15.55
N LEU A 64 9.37 -11.72 -16.06
CA LEU A 64 9.28 -12.46 -17.32
C LEU A 64 9.78 -11.63 -18.51
N PHE A 65 9.44 -10.34 -18.55
CA PHE A 65 9.97 -9.42 -19.56
C PHE A 65 11.49 -9.26 -19.47
N MET A 66 12.05 -9.17 -18.26
CA MET A 66 13.50 -9.15 -18.07
C MET A 66 14.16 -10.41 -18.63
N LEU A 67 13.58 -11.59 -18.39
CA LEU A 67 14.10 -12.84 -18.94
C LEU A 67 13.94 -12.94 -20.47
N ALA A 68 12.91 -12.30 -21.05
CA ALA A 68 12.72 -12.27 -22.50
C ALA A 68 13.89 -11.56 -23.21
N TYR A 69 14.63 -10.67 -22.54
CA TYR A 69 15.80 -10.00 -23.12
C TYR A 69 16.94 -10.98 -23.44
N LEU A 70 16.94 -12.20 -22.88
CA LEU A 70 17.91 -13.24 -23.26
C LEU A 70 17.72 -13.73 -24.71
N VAL A 71 16.57 -13.44 -25.32
CA VAL A 71 16.31 -13.75 -26.73
C VAL A 71 16.64 -12.51 -27.55
N GLY A 72 17.87 -12.43 -28.05
CA GLY A 72 18.37 -11.26 -28.75
C GLY A 72 19.68 -11.52 -29.50
N ASN A 73 20.32 -10.44 -29.94
CA ASN A 73 21.57 -10.48 -30.72
C ASN A 73 22.83 -10.47 -29.83
N HIS A 74 22.75 -10.98 -28.60
CA HIS A 74 23.87 -10.91 -27.66
C HIS A 74 25.07 -11.70 -28.18
N GLU A 75 26.12 -11.00 -28.60
CA GLU A 75 27.39 -11.62 -28.99
C GLU A 75 28.30 -11.89 -27.79
N GLY A 76 28.13 -11.11 -26.72
CA GLY A 76 28.91 -11.20 -25.48
C GLY A 76 28.09 -11.71 -24.30
N ARG A 77 28.73 -12.48 -23.42
CA ARG A 77 28.07 -13.05 -22.23
C ARG A 77 27.83 -12.04 -21.09
N ILE A 78 28.42 -10.85 -21.17
CA ILE A 78 28.31 -9.85 -20.10
C ILE A 78 26.86 -9.37 -19.96
N GLU A 79 26.17 -9.15 -21.08
CA GLU A 79 24.76 -8.74 -21.06
C GLU A 79 23.89 -9.82 -20.40
N ASP A 80 24.05 -11.08 -20.79
CA ASP A 80 23.34 -12.21 -20.18
C ASP A 80 23.56 -12.30 -18.67
N ILE A 81 24.80 -12.10 -18.21
CA ILE A 81 25.13 -12.13 -16.78
C ILE A 81 24.35 -11.07 -16.03
N TRP A 82 24.26 -9.84 -16.56
CA TRP A 82 23.50 -8.77 -15.93
C TRP A 82 21.99 -9.03 -15.96
N VAL A 83 21.45 -9.46 -17.10
CA VAL A 83 20.02 -9.81 -17.24
C VAL A 83 19.64 -10.90 -16.25
N VAL A 84 20.41 -11.99 -16.18
CA VAL A 84 20.16 -13.11 -15.26
C VAL A 84 20.31 -12.67 -13.80
N SER A 85 21.33 -11.86 -13.48
CA SER A 85 21.55 -11.37 -12.10
C SER A 85 20.40 -10.49 -11.61
N ILE A 86 19.91 -9.59 -12.46
CA ILE A 86 18.77 -8.71 -12.14
C ILE A 86 17.50 -9.56 -12.01
N ALA A 87 17.23 -10.47 -12.95
CA ALA A 87 16.08 -11.35 -12.88
C ALA A 87 16.09 -12.21 -11.61
N ALA A 88 17.25 -12.76 -11.23
CA ALA A 88 17.41 -13.54 -10.00
C ALA A 88 17.12 -12.69 -8.74
N LEU A 89 17.57 -11.44 -8.71
CA LEU A 89 17.26 -10.52 -7.61
C LEU A 89 15.75 -10.23 -7.52
N MET A 90 15.07 -10.01 -8.66
CA MET A 90 13.62 -9.81 -8.68
C MET A 90 12.87 -11.03 -8.13
N VAL A 91 13.27 -12.23 -8.55
CA VAL A 91 12.70 -13.50 -8.04
C VAL A 91 12.95 -13.62 -6.54
N LEU A 92 14.14 -13.30 -6.06
CA LEU A 92 14.46 -13.32 -4.63
C LEU A 92 13.53 -12.40 -3.84
N ILE A 93 13.30 -11.17 -4.30
CA ILE A 93 12.38 -10.22 -3.66
C ILE A 93 10.96 -10.78 -3.60
N LEU A 94 10.47 -11.40 -4.67
CA LEU A 94 9.15 -12.04 -4.70
C LEU A 94 9.03 -13.19 -3.69
N LEU A 95 10.07 -14.02 -3.58
CA LEU A 95 10.13 -15.11 -2.61
C LEU A 95 10.15 -14.57 -1.17
N LEU A 96 10.90 -13.49 -0.92
CA LEU A 96 10.94 -12.81 0.38
C LEU A 96 9.59 -12.20 0.74
N ASP A 97 8.90 -11.53 -0.20
CA ASP A 97 7.55 -11.00 0.01
C ASP A 97 6.56 -12.12 0.36
N TRP A 98 6.59 -13.21 -0.40
CA TRP A 98 5.75 -14.37 -0.15
C TRP A 98 6.01 -15.02 1.22
N ARG A 99 7.29 -15.20 1.57
CA ARG A 99 7.69 -15.73 2.89
C ARG A 99 7.22 -14.79 4.01
N ARG A 100 7.42 -13.47 3.86
CA ARG A 100 6.99 -12.46 4.85
C ARG A 100 5.49 -12.56 5.09
N ARG A 101 4.69 -12.63 4.02
CA ARG A 101 3.22 -12.69 4.13
C ARG A 101 2.73 -13.99 4.75
N ARG A 102 3.33 -15.13 4.40
CA ARG A 102 3.00 -16.42 5.04
C ARG A 102 3.29 -16.45 6.54
N ASN A 103 4.25 -15.64 6.98
CA ASN A 103 4.69 -15.56 8.37
C ASN A 103 4.25 -14.26 9.06
N ALA A 104 3.31 -13.50 8.50
CA ALA A 104 2.92 -12.19 9.04
C ALA A 104 2.37 -12.29 10.48
N TRP A 105 1.71 -13.40 10.82
CA TRP A 105 1.20 -13.71 12.16
C TRP A 105 2.28 -14.12 13.17
N ARG A 106 3.53 -14.34 12.72
CA ARG A 106 4.70 -14.62 13.56
C ARG A 106 5.57 -13.39 13.80
N ALA A 107 5.31 -12.28 13.11
CA ALA A 107 6.02 -11.04 13.33
C ALA A 107 5.58 -10.46 14.70
N LYS A 108 6.56 -10.28 15.59
CA LYS A 108 6.37 -9.72 16.93
C LYS A 108 6.89 -8.29 16.97
#